data_AF-A0AAD7QUH2-F1
#
_entry.id   AF-A0AAD7QUH2-F1
#
_cell.length_a   1.000
_cell.length_b   1.000
_cell.length_c   1.000
_cell.angle_alpha   90.00
_cell.angle_beta   90.00
_cell.angle_gamma   90.00
#
_symmetry.space_group_name_H-M   'P 1'
#
loop_
_entity.id
_entity.type
_entity.pdbx_description
1 polymer ?
#
loop_
_entity_poly.entity_id
_entity_poly.type
_entity_poly.pdbx_seq_one_letter_code
_entity_poly.pdbx_strand_id
1 'polypeptide(L)'
;MQSNVHQLLDDFKVFINPDNIHKITSFDSDRLGLDGRTLDPICRDPNDERRVTGELLQWHFCQAILANMRGAGETVFEFDFPPGTDMICEIRSGPEAAKRMGAELFSRLDGISLS
;
A
#
# COMPACT_ATOMS: atom_id res chain seq x y z
N MET A 1 10.10 -15.92 12.93
CA MET A 1 9.01 -15.40 12.08
C MET A 1 9.23 -15.90 10.65
N GLN A 2 8.19 -16.36 9.95
CA GLN A 2 8.32 -16.72 8.53
C GLN A 2 8.53 -15.43 7.74
N SER A 3 9.69 -15.27 7.11
CA SER A 3 10.06 -14.09 6.30
C SER A 3 9.00 -13.70 5.27
N ASN A 4 8.26 -14.68 4.77
CA ASN A 4 7.28 -14.51 3.71
C ASN A 4 6.01 -13.77 4.17
N VAL A 5 5.66 -13.82 5.47
CA VAL A 5 4.45 -13.14 5.97
C VAL A 5 4.71 -11.66 6.22
N HIS A 6 5.91 -11.32 6.72
CA HIS A 6 6.31 -9.91 6.89
C HIS A 6 6.32 -9.18 5.56
N GLN A 7 6.94 -9.76 4.53
CA GLN A 7 6.99 -9.15 3.21
C GLN A 7 5.58 -8.88 2.64
N LEU A 8 4.62 -9.79 2.86
CA LEU A 8 3.24 -9.58 2.39
C LEU A 8 2.52 -8.43 3.12
N LEU A 9 2.83 -8.20 4.39
CA LEU A 9 2.29 -7.07 5.15
C LEU A 9 2.94 -5.75 4.73
N ASP A 10 4.27 -5.77 4.52
CA ASP A 10 5.07 -4.62 4.09
C ASP A 10 4.69 -4.18 2.65
N ASP A 11 4.46 -5.14 1.76
CA ASP A 11 4.01 -4.90 0.38
C ASP A 11 2.49 -4.62 0.29
N PHE A 12 1.80 -4.56 1.43
CA PHE A 12 0.34 -4.39 1.53
C PHE A 12 -0.48 -5.41 0.72
N LYS A 13 0.03 -6.63 0.54
CA LYS A 13 -0.64 -7.73 -0.18
C LYS A 13 -1.67 -8.46 0.67
N VAL A 14 -1.57 -8.35 1.98
CA VAL A 14 -2.55 -8.86 2.94
C VAL A 14 -2.91 -7.77 3.92
N PHE A 15 -4.16 -7.70 4.34
CA PHE A 15 -4.61 -6.77 5.37
C PHE A 15 -5.54 -7.46 6.37
N ILE A 16 -5.74 -6.84 7.51
CA ILE A 16 -6.62 -7.34 8.57
C ILE A 16 -7.76 -6.35 8.75
N ASN A 17 -9.00 -6.83 8.62
CA ASN A 17 -10.17 -6.00 8.86
C ASN A 17 -10.50 -5.99 10.37
N PRO A 18 -10.34 -4.86 11.09
CA PRO A 18 -10.61 -4.80 12.52
C PRO A 18 -12.11 -5.02 12.85
N ASP A 19 -13.02 -4.66 11.94
CA ASP A 19 -14.48 -4.73 12.16
C ASP A 19 -15.05 -6.13 11.85
N ASN A 20 -14.35 -6.94 11.06
CA ASN A 20 -14.78 -8.29 10.66
C ASN A 20 -13.99 -9.38 11.39
N ILE A 21 -14.09 -9.42 12.72
CA ILE A 21 -13.47 -10.46 13.56
C ILE A 21 -11.95 -10.56 13.32
N HIS A 22 -11.27 -9.47 12.94
CA HIS A 22 -9.84 -9.50 12.60
C HIS A 22 -9.49 -10.53 11.51
N LYS A 23 -10.39 -10.67 10.51
CA LYS A 23 -10.20 -11.52 9.35
C LYS A 23 -9.08 -10.97 8.47
N ILE A 24 -8.13 -11.84 8.14
CA ILE A 24 -7.07 -11.60 7.17
C ILE A 24 -7.68 -11.71 5.78
N THR A 25 -7.42 -10.72 4.93
CA THR A 25 -7.85 -10.69 3.54
C THR A 25 -6.65 -10.45 2.63
N SER A 26 -6.53 -11.22 1.56
CA SER A 26 -5.45 -11.11 0.57
C SER A 26 -5.89 -10.37 -0.68
N PHE A 27 -5.03 -9.50 -1.22
CA PHE A 27 -5.22 -8.82 -2.50
C PHE A 27 -4.60 -9.58 -3.70
N ASP A 28 -3.77 -10.57 -3.43
CA ASP A 28 -3.10 -11.41 -4.44
C ASP A 28 -3.37 -12.90 -4.15
N SER A 29 -2.90 -13.74 -5.06
CA SER A 29 -2.71 -15.19 -4.95
C SER A 29 -2.40 -15.61 -3.52
N ASP A 30 -3.34 -16.29 -2.86
CA ASP A 30 -3.20 -16.75 -1.48
C ASP A 30 -2.27 -17.98 -1.36
N ARG A 31 -0.98 -17.78 -1.66
CA ARG A 31 0.03 -18.84 -1.68
C ARG A 31 0.32 -19.43 -0.30
N LEU A 32 0.05 -18.67 0.75
CA LEU A 32 0.28 -19.09 2.14
C LEU A 32 -1.01 -19.58 2.83
N GLY A 33 -2.15 -19.54 2.13
CA GLY A 33 -3.44 -19.97 2.67
C GLY A 33 -3.94 -19.09 3.81
N LEU A 34 -3.55 -17.81 3.84
CA LEU A 34 -3.86 -16.84 4.88
C LEU A 34 -5.24 -16.20 4.70
N ASP A 35 -5.76 -16.17 3.47
CA ASP A 35 -7.02 -15.51 3.18
C ASP A 35 -8.16 -16.16 3.97
N GLY A 36 -8.95 -15.31 4.60
CA GLY A 36 -10.06 -15.71 5.44
C GLY A 36 -9.72 -16.34 6.79
N ARG A 37 -8.43 -16.47 7.14
CA ARG A 37 -8.04 -16.79 8.51
C ARG A 37 -8.33 -15.61 9.44
N THR A 38 -8.40 -15.91 10.72
CA THR A 38 -8.50 -14.92 11.78
C THR A 38 -7.15 -14.74 12.45
N LEU A 39 -6.81 -13.50 12.79
CA LEU A 39 -5.63 -13.18 13.58
C LEU A 39 -5.57 -14.01 14.87
N ASP A 40 -4.37 -14.30 15.38
CA ASP A 40 -4.22 -15.05 16.63
C ASP A 40 -5.00 -14.36 17.78
N PRO A 41 -5.70 -15.11 18.66
CA PRO A 41 -6.41 -14.54 19.80
C PRO A 41 -5.56 -13.60 20.66
N ILE A 42 -4.27 -13.91 20.85
CA ILE A 42 -3.33 -13.10 21.62
C ILE A 42 -3.23 -11.68 21.04
N CYS A 43 -3.27 -11.55 19.72
CA CYS A 43 -3.15 -10.27 19.04
C CYS A 43 -4.41 -9.38 19.16
N ARG A 44 -5.51 -9.90 19.71
CA ARG A 44 -6.81 -9.20 19.82
C ARG A 44 -7.38 -9.20 21.25
N ASP A 45 -6.71 -9.83 22.21
CA ASP A 45 -7.10 -9.75 23.62
C ASP A 45 -6.75 -8.38 24.20
N PRO A 46 -7.73 -7.56 24.66
CA PRO A 46 -7.49 -6.25 25.25
C PRO A 46 -6.54 -6.25 26.46
N ASN A 47 -6.35 -7.39 27.11
CA ASN A 47 -5.49 -7.53 28.29
C ASN A 47 -4.09 -8.08 27.99
N ASP A 48 -3.81 -8.46 26.74
CA ASP A 48 -2.50 -8.97 26.34
C ASP A 48 -1.61 -7.84 25.81
N GLU A 49 -0.37 -7.76 26.27
CA GLU A 49 0.60 -6.75 25.85
C GLU A 49 1.01 -6.88 24.38
N ARG A 50 0.81 -8.06 23.78
CA ARG A 50 1.10 -8.36 22.37
C ARG A 50 -0.07 -8.01 21.46
N ARG A 51 -1.15 -7.44 21.99
CA ARG A 51 -2.29 -7.00 21.22
C ARG A 51 -1.88 -5.93 20.21
N VAL A 52 -2.41 -6.06 18.99
CA VAL A 52 -2.29 -5.01 17.97
C VAL A 52 -3.36 -3.95 18.23
N THR A 53 -2.99 -2.67 18.18
CA THR A 53 -3.97 -1.58 18.34
C THR A 53 -4.91 -1.54 17.13
N GLY A 54 -6.19 -1.29 17.39
CA GLY A 54 -7.19 -1.17 16.33
C GLY A 54 -6.86 -0.04 15.34
N GLU A 55 -6.27 1.06 15.84
CA GLU A 55 -5.80 2.18 15.02
C GLU A 55 -4.70 1.77 14.04
N LEU A 56 -3.74 0.92 14.47
CA LEU A 56 -2.67 0.44 13.58
C LEU A 56 -3.24 -0.49 12.50
N LEU A 57 -4.18 -1.37 12.86
CA LEU A 57 -4.87 -2.22 11.90
C LEU A 57 -5.69 -1.39 10.91
N GLN A 58 -6.38 -0.36 11.38
CA GLN A 58 -7.16 0.52 10.52
C GLN A 58 -6.26 1.35 9.59
N TRP A 59 -5.12 1.84 10.09
CA TRP A 59 -4.13 2.51 9.26
C TRP A 59 -3.58 1.57 8.17
N HIS A 60 -3.20 0.35 8.54
CA HIS A 60 -2.69 -0.66 7.59
C HIS A 60 -3.74 -1.03 6.55
N PHE A 61 -5.00 -1.24 6.97
CA PHE A 61 -6.13 -1.45 6.09
C PHE A 61 -6.29 -0.34 5.06
N CYS A 62 -6.25 0.92 5.50
CA CYS A 62 -6.31 2.08 4.61
C CYS A 62 -5.13 2.09 3.63
N GLN A 63 -3.91 1.81 4.07
CA GLN A 63 -2.75 1.73 3.17
C GLN A 63 -2.91 0.62 2.14
N ALA A 64 -3.40 -0.57 2.53
CA ALA A 64 -3.60 -1.66 1.60
C ALA A 64 -4.68 -1.38 0.56
N ILE A 65 -5.78 -0.75 0.96
CA ILE A 65 -6.80 -0.26 0.03
C ILE A 65 -6.19 0.77 -0.91
N LEU A 66 -5.45 1.75 -0.38
CA LEU A 66 -4.84 2.80 -1.19
C LEU A 66 -3.77 2.27 -2.14
N ALA A 67 -2.96 1.30 -1.76
CA ALA A 67 -1.92 0.73 -2.61
C ALA A 67 -2.52 -0.14 -3.72
N ASN A 68 -3.51 -0.98 -3.41
CA ASN A 68 -4.04 -1.95 -4.35
C ASN A 68 -5.20 -1.38 -5.20
N MET A 69 -6.07 -0.52 -4.64
CA MET A 69 -7.17 0.08 -5.40
C MET A 69 -6.74 1.28 -6.24
N ARG A 70 -5.70 2.04 -5.83
CA ARG A 70 -5.08 3.01 -6.75
C ARG A 70 -4.41 2.29 -7.91
N GLY A 71 -3.57 1.28 -7.65
CA GLY A 71 -2.87 0.55 -8.71
C GLY A 71 -3.79 -0.11 -9.76
N ALA A 72 -5.00 -0.56 -9.37
CA ALA A 72 -5.96 -1.17 -10.28
C ALA A 72 -6.78 -0.16 -11.13
N GLY A 73 -6.82 1.11 -10.74
CA GLY A 73 -7.64 2.15 -11.39
C GLY A 73 -6.86 3.39 -11.86
N GLU A 74 -5.57 3.48 -11.55
CA GLU A 74 -4.72 4.59 -11.96
C GLU A 74 -4.17 4.36 -13.37
N THR A 75 -4.26 5.40 -14.19
CA THR A 75 -3.49 5.50 -15.43
C THR A 75 -2.00 5.46 -15.08
N VAL A 76 -1.30 4.41 -15.51
CA VAL A 76 0.16 4.39 -15.53
C VAL A 76 0.62 5.53 -16.41
N PHE A 77 1.38 6.46 -15.84
CA PHE A 77 1.98 7.57 -16.58
C PHE A 77 3.41 7.20 -16.96
N GLU A 78 3.80 7.55 -18.18
CA GLU A 78 5.18 7.48 -18.63
C GLU A 78 5.92 8.74 -18.15
N PHE A 79 7.09 8.54 -17.54
CA PHE A 79 7.90 9.62 -16.95
C PHE A 79 9.29 9.72 -17.59
N ASP A 80 9.52 9.04 -18.72
CA ASP A 80 10.76 9.14 -19.50
C ASP A 80 10.70 10.36 -20.42
N PHE A 81 10.96 11.53 -19.85
CA PHE A 81 10.96 12.78 -20.61
C PHE A 81 12.28 12.92 -21.38
N PRO A 82 12.24 13.18 -22.70
CA PRO A 82 13.46 13.30 -23.50
C PRO A 82 14.39 14.40 -22.96
N PRO A 83 15.72 14.19 -22.97
CA PRO A 83 16.65 15.22 -22.51
C PRO A 83 16.47 16.54 -23.27
N GLY A 84 16.19 17.62 -22.53
CA GLY A 84 15.99 18.96 -23.09
C GLY A 84 14.55 19.35 -23.38
N THR A 85 13.55 18.50 -23.07
CA THR A 85 12.14 18.91 -23.10
C THR A 85 11.73 19.64 -21.81
N ASP A 86 10.77 20.56 -21.93
CA ASP A 86 10.13 21.17 -20.77
C ASP A 86 9.10 20.21 -20.19
N MET A 87 9.59 19.33 -19.32
CA MET A 87 8.80 18.33 -18.61
C MET A 87 7.55 18.93 -17.92
N ILE A 88 7.64 20.12 -17.34
CA ILE A 88 6.51 20.74 -16.65
C ILE A 88 5.44 21.15 -17.67
N CYS A 89 5.86 21.66 -18.82
CA CYS A 89 4.95 21.99 -19.92
C CYS A 89 4.29 20.74 -20.51
N GLU A 90 5.01 19.61 -20.62
CA GLU A 90 4.45 18.34 -21.08
C GLU A 90 3.44 17.74 -20.08
N ILE A 91 3.78 17.72 -18.78
CA ILE A 91 2.86 17.27 -17.71
C ILE A 91 1.59 18.12 -17.69
N ARG A 92 1.73 19.45 -17.82
CA ARG A 92 0.59 20.40 -17.78
C ARG A 92 -0.31 20.28 -19.01
N SER A 93 0.26 19.98 -20.17
CA SER A 93 -0.47 19.81 -21.43
C SER A 93 -1.16 18.44 -21.55
N GLY A 94 -0.78 17.49 -20.69
CA GLY A 94 -1.32 16.12 -20.69
C GLY A 94 -2.62 15.95 -19.90
N PRO A 95 -3.37 14.86 -20.14
CA PRO A 95 -4.56 14.53 -19.36
C PRO A 95 -4.20 14.24 -17.90
N GLU A 96 -5.09 14.58 -16.97
CA GLU A 96 -4.88 14.38 -15.53
C GLU A 96 -3.59 15.04 -15.00
N ALA A 97 -3.23 16.23 -15.52
CA ALA A 97 -1.99 16.96 -15.22
C ALA A 97 -1.64 17.06 -13.72
N ALA A 98 -2.63 17.26 -12.85
CA ALA A 98 -2.42 17.32 -11.40
C ALA A 98 -1.95 15.97 -10.82
N LYS A 99 -2.52 14.85 -11.29
CA LYS A 99 -2.12 13.51 -10.87
C LYS A 99 -0.74 13.14 -11.44
N ARG A 100 -0.47 13.49 -12.70
CA ARG A 100 0.86 13.31 -13.33
C ARG A 100 1.95 14.05 -12.58
N MET A 101 1.70 15.31 -12.21
CA MET A 101 2.63 16.10 -11.40
C MET A 101 2.86 15.47 -10.02
N GLY A 102 1.80 14.99 -9.36
CA GLY A 102 1.90 14.33 -8.06
C GLY A 102 2.72 13.05 -8.12
N ALA A 103 2.52 12.24 -9.15
CA ALA A 103 3.27 11.01 -9.36
C ALA A 103 4.75 11.27 -9.69
N GLU A 104 5.06 12.24 -10.56
CA GLU A 104 6.44 12.65 -10.86
C GLU A 104 7.18 13.15 -9.60
N LEU A 105 6.52 13.98 -8.78
CA LEU A 105 7.09 14.46 -7.52
C LEU A 105 7.32 13.33 -6.53
N PHE A 106 6.36 12.40 -6.41
CA PHE A 106 6.48 11.24 -5.53
C PHE A 106 7.68 10.37 -5.93
N SER A 107 7.82 10.02 -7.21
CA SER A 107 8.95 9.23 -7.72
C SER A 107 10.31 9.89 -7.45
N ARG A 108 10.41 11.22 -7.57
CA ARG A 108 11.66 11.95 -7.27
C ARG A 108 11.99 11.99 -5.79
N LEU A 109 10.98 12.16 -4.94
CA LEU A 109 11.17 12.26 -3.50
C LEU A 109 11.41 10.90 -2.85
N ASP A 110 10.81 9.84 -3.37
CA ASP A 110 11.03 8.46 -2.94
C ASP A 110 12.46 7.98 -3.26
N GLY A 111 13.04 8.44 -4.38
CA GLY A 111 14.46 8.22 -4.71
C GLY A 111 15.45 8.99 -3.83
N ILE A 112 14.98 9.96 -3.03
CA ILE A 112 15.79 10.71 -2.07
C ILE A 112 15.61 10.04 -0.70
N SER A 113 16.16 8.83 -0.54
CA SER A 113 16.39 8.31 0.79
C SER A 113 17.39 9.25 1.47
N LEU A 114 16.90 10.08 2.39
CA LEU A 114 17.72 10.96 3.22
C LEU A 114 18.67 10.08 4.06
N SER A 115 19.94 10.04 3.66
CA SER A 115 21.08 9.54 4.43
C SER A 115 21.41 10.45 5.60
#